data_AF-A0AAV8XV35-F1
#
_entry.id   AF-A0AAV8XV35-F1
#
_cell.length_a   1.000
_cell.length_b   1.000
_cell.length_c   1.000
_cell.angle_alpha   90.00
_cell.angle_beta   90.00
_cell.angle_gamma   90.00
#
_symmetry.space_group_name_H-M   'P 1'
#
loop_
_entity.id
_entity.type
_entity.pdbx_description
1 polymer ?
#
loop_
_entity_poly.entity_id
_entity_poly.type
_entity_poly.pdbx_seq_one_letter_code
_entity_poly.pdbx_strand_id
1 'polypeptide(L)'
;MIWYVNSASHNDNIDPDDPLYLPHETECGQFYECHAGTPVLFQCPEGTYFDVTWNVCNFNVDCGSLLTSTTAPKNTAAADEGET
;
A
#
# COMPACT_ATOMS: atom_id res chain seq x y z
N MET A 1 -4.34 -25.89 19.42
CA MET A 1 -2.99 -26.29 19.90
C MET A 1 -2.63 -27.52 19.08
N ILE A 2 -1.76 -27.56 18.07
CA ILE A 2 -0.49 -26.86 17.83
C ILE A 2 -0.34 -26.65 16.26
N TRP A 3 -0.25 -25.44 15.71
CA TRP A 3 0.91 -24.69 15.14
C TRP A 3 1.12 -24.86 13.62
N TYR A 4 1.46 -23.73 12.98
CA TYR A 4 2.04 -23.63 11.64
C TYR A 4 1.09 -23.88 10.44
N VAL A 5 0.40 -22.84 9.98
CA VAL A 5 0.22 -22.64 8.53
C VAL A 5 1.05 -21.41 8.14
N ASN A 6 2.24 -21.72 7.64
CA ASN A 6 3.13 -20.78 7.01
C ASN A 6 2.72 -20.72 5.53
N SER A 7 1.99 -19.67 5.15
CA SER A 7 1.61 -19.44 3.76
C SER A 7 1.85 -17.98 3.39
N ALA A 8 3.12 -17.60 3.35
CA ALA A 8 3.56 -16.49 2.53
C ALA A 8 3.59 -16.95 1.07
N SER A 9 2.54 -16.61 0.32
CA SER A 9 2.49 -16.36 -1.13
C SER A 9 1.06 -16.56 -1.64
N HIS A 10 0.47 -15.49 -2.17
CA HIS A 10 -0.78 -15.41 -2.95
C HIS A 10 -1.50 -16.75 -3.14
N ASN A 11 -2.41 -17.05 -2.21
CA ASN A 11 -3.33 -18.17 -2.30
C ASN A 11 -4.66 -17.60 -2.80
N ASP A 12 -5.11 -17.99 -4.01
CA ASP A 12 -6.38 -17.59 -4.63
C ASP A 12 -7.64 -18.07 -3.87
N ASN A 13 -7.51 -18.41 -2.59
CA ASN A 13 -8.62 -18.54 -1.66
C ASN A 13 -8.80 -17.19 -0.96
N ILE A 14 -9.35 -16.22 -1.71
CA ILE A 14 -9.91 -15.01 -1.12
C ILE A 14 -11.07 -15.48 -0.24
N ASP A 15 -10.80 -15.60 1.06
CA ASP A 15 -11.86 -15.70 2.04
C ASP A 15 -12.70 -14.43 1.88
N PRO A 16 -14.02 -14.52 1.62
CA PRO A 16 -14.86 -13.35 1.41
C PRO A 16 -14.90 -12.42 2.63
N ASP A 17 -14.43 -12.87 3.80
CA ASP A 17 -14.38 -12.08 5.03
C ASP A 17 -13.03 -11.36 5.23
N ASP A 18 -11.96 -11.70 4.48
CA ASP A 18 -10.67 -11.03 4.62
C ASP A 18 -10.57 -9.78 3.71
N PRO A 19 -10.30 -8.59 4.28
CA PRO A 19 -10.10 -7.38 3.49
C PRO A 19 -8.84 -7.48 2.63
N LEU A 20 -9.00 -7.24 1.33
CA LEU A 20 -7.90 -7.20 0.37
C LEU A 20 -7.24 -5.80 0.39
N TYR A 21 -5.95 -5.78 0.71
CA TYR A 21 -5.12 -4.58 0.65
C TYR A 21 -4.09 -4.66 -0.48
N LEU A 22 -3.91 -3.56 -1.22
CA LEU A 22 -2.96 -3.47 -2.33
C LEU A 22 -2.07 -2.23 -2.16
N PRO A 23 -0.75 -2.34 -2.38
CA PRO A 23 0.13 -1.17 -2.36
C PRO A 23 -0.20 -0.23 -3.53
N HIS A 24 -0.02 1.08 -3.34
CA HIS A 24 -0.09 2.02 -4.46
C HIS A 24 1.13 1.85 -5.37
N GLU A 25 0.93 2.04 -6.67
CA GLU A 25 1.93 1.76 -7.70
C GLU A 25 3.15 2.69 -7.62
N THR A 26 2.94 3.93 -7.17
CA THR A 26 3.95 5.00 -7.18
C THR A 26 4.11 5.75 -5.86
N GLU A 27 3.23 5.52 -4.89
CA GLU A 27 3.14 6.34 -3.67
C GLU A 27 3.23 5.44 -2.45
N CYS A 28 4.40 5.39 -1.83
CA CYS A 28 4.66 4.46 -0.74
C CYS A 28 3.74 4.64 0.49
N GLY A 29 3.32 5.89 0.70
CA GLY A 29 2.39 6.25 1.77
C GLY A 29 0.95 5.91 1.43
N GLN A 30 0.65 5.33 0.27
CA GLN A 30 -0.71 5.05 -0.16
C GLN A 30 -0.95 3.55 -0.38
N PHE A 31 -2.17 3.12 -0.13
CA PHE A 31 -2.63 1.76 -0.38
C PHE A 31 -4.11 1.76 -0.72
N TYR A 32 -4.58 0.68 -1.35
CA TYR A 32 -5.98 0.45 -1.61
C TYR A 32 -6.52 -0.59 -0.64
N GLU A 33 -7.72 -0.35 -0.12
CA GLU A 33 -8.54 -1.37 0.54
C GLU A 33 -9.75 -1.65 -0.35
N CYS A 34 -9.94 -2.92 -0.71
CA CYS A 34 -11.03 -3.33 -1.56
C CYS A 34 -12.30 -3.58 -0.75
N HIS A 35 -13.30 -2.73 -0.93
CA HIS A 35 -14.64 -2.88 -0.37
C HIS A 35 -15.60 -3.38 -1.45
N ALA A 36 -16.13 -4.60 -1.29
CA ALA A 36 -17.06 -5.21 -2.25
C ALA A 36 -16.56 -5.18 -3.71
N GLY A 37 -15.26 -5.43 -3.93
CA GLY A 37 -14.61 -5.40 -5.24
C GLY A 37 -14.29 -4.00 -5.77
N THR A 38 -14.54 -2.94 -4.98
CA THR A 38 -14.16 -1.57 -5.32
C THR A 38 -12.92 -1.15 -4.51
N PRO A 39 -11.78 -0.85 -5.16
CA PRO A 39 -10.60 -0.35 -4.46
C PRO A 39 -10.86 1.08 -3.98
N VAL A 40 -10.66 1.31 -2.69
CA VAL A 40 -10.72 2.64 -2.06
C VAL A 40 -9.31 3.03 -1.66
N LEU A 41 -8.86 4.21 -2.09
CA LEU A 41 -7.51 4.71 -1.81
C LEU A 41 -7.42 5.27 -0.38
N PHE A 42 -6.40 4.85 0.35
CA PHE A 42 -6.03 5.29 1.69
C PHE A 42 -4.61 5.83 1.71
N GLN A 43 -4.38 6.80 2.60
CA GLN A 43 -3.09 7.45 2.83
C GLN A 43 -2.65 7.18 4.27
N CYS A 44 -1.46 6.63 4.43
CA CYS A 44 -0.77 6.47 5.70
C CYS A 44 -0.39 7.82 6.31
N PRO A 45 -0.31 7.92 7.64
CA PRO A 45 0.24 9.10 8.32
C PRO A 45 1.62 9.48 7.80
N GLU A 46 1.93 10.78 7.86
CA GLU A 46 3.22 11.35 7.49
C GLU A 46 4.39 10.58 8.14
N GLY A 47 5.39 10.20 7.33
CA GLY A 47 6.55 9.43 7.77
C GLY A 47 6.31 7.94 8.00
N THR A 48 5.15 7.42 7.59
CA THR A 48 4.85 5.98 7.58
C THR A 48 4.41 5.51 6.19
N TYR A 49 4.55 4.21 5.95
CA TYR A 49 4.43 3.59 4.64
C TYR A 49 3.66 2.28 4.73
N PHE A 50 2.97 1.89 3.66
CA PHE A 50 2.16 0.67 3.70
C PHE A 50 3.03 -0.58 3.67
N ASP A 51 2.94 -1.39 4.74
CA ASP A 51 3.63 -2.67 4.88
C ASP A 51 2.70 -3.81 4.43
N VAL A 52 2.90 -4.30 3.21
CA VAL A 52 2.13 -5.41 2.61
C VAL A 52 2.21 -6.71 3.42
N THR A 53 3.23 -6.86 4.28
CA THR A 53 3.41 -8.07 5.10
C THR A 53 2.40 -8.11 6.24
N TRP A 54 2.07 -6.93 6.78
CA TRP A 54 1.26 -6.78 7.99
C TRP A 54 -0.06 -6.04 7.72
N ASN A 55 -0.25 -5.52 6.51
CA ASN A 55 -1.37 -4.68 6.11
C ASN A 55 -1.56 -3.46 7.04
N VAL A 56 -0.47 -2.80 7.41
CA VAL A 56 -0.47 -1.62 8.29
C VAL A 56 0.47 -0.53 7.79
N CYS A 57 0.26 0.70 8.24
CA CYS A 57 1.23 1.78 8.06
C CYS A 57 2.39 1.61 9.06
N ASN A 58 3.61 1.44 8.56
CA ASN A 58 4.82 1.19 9.33
C ASN A 58 5.92 2.18 8.91
N PHE A 59 6.78 2.58 9.85
CA PHE A 59 7.91 3.48 9.58
C PHE A 59 9.11 2.74 8.96
N ASN A 60 9.16 1.41 9.11
CA ASN A 60 10.28 0.58 8.66
C ASN A 60 9.86 -0.36 7.53
N VAL A 61 9.46 0.22 6.40
CA VAL A 61 9.13 -0.49 5.16
C VAL A 61 10.21 -0.24 4.13
N ASP A 62 10.66 -1.29 3.45
CA ASP A 62 11.50 -1.12 2.26
C ASP A 62 10.59 -0.74 1.08
N CYS A 63 10.65 0.54 0.72
CA CYS A 63 9.86 1.09 -0.38
C CYS A 63 10.68 1.45 -1.62
N GLY A 64 11.90 0.93 -1.69
CA GLY A 64 12.82 1.18 -2.79
C GLY A 64 13.00 2.68 -3.08
N SER A 65 12.91 3.06 -4.35
CA SER A 65 13.16 4.42 -4.82
C SER A 65 11.99 5.40 -4.62
N LEU A 66 10.80 4.94 -4.21
CA LEU A 66 9.62 5.82 -4.10
C LEU A 66 9.77 6.86 -2.99
N LEU A 67 10.58 6.59 -1.95
CA LEU A 67 10.87 7.54 -0.88
C LEU A 67 11.71 8.74 -1.36
N THR A 68 12.48 8.54 -2.43
CA THR A 68 13.33 9.59 -3.01
C THR A 68 12.54 10.58 -3.87
N SER A 69 11.27 10.29 -4.16
CA SER A 69 10.34 11.22 -4.82
C SER A 69 9.77 12.29 -3.86
N THR A 70 10.35 12.45 -2.66
CA THR A 70 10.08 13.56 -1.76
C THR A 70 10.94 14.77 -2.14
N THR A 71 10.73 15.32 -3.34
CA THR A 71 11.09 16.71 -3.60
C THR A 71 9.82 17.55 -3.70
N ALA A 72 9.61 18.31 -2.63
CA ALA A 72 8.67 19.42 -2.44
C ALA A 72 7.25 19.07 -1.94
N PRO A 73 6.71 19.89 -1.00
CA PRO A 73 5.36 19.75 -0.49
C PRO A 73 4.36 20.05 -1.61
N LYS A 74 3.52 19.07 -1.94
CA LYS A 74 2.47 19.21 -2.96
C LYS A 74 1.27 19.95 -2.36
N ASN A 75 1.46 21.21 -2.01
CA ASN A 75 0.38 22.18 -2.09
C ASN A 75 0.36 22.59 -3.56
N THR A 76 -0.52 22.02 -4.38
CA THR A 76 -1.25 22.68 -5.49
C THR A 76 -1.92 21.60 -6.35
N ALA A 77 -3.18 21.88 -6.67
CA ALA A 77 -4.04 21.08 -7.51
C ALA A 77 -3.54 20.93 -8.97
N ALA A 78 -3.87 19.77 -9.56
CA ALA A 78 -4.12 19.50 -10.99
C ALA A 78 -2.95 19.45 -12.01
N ALA A 79 -3.08 18.44 -12.92
CA ALA A 79 -2.43 18.19 -14.22
C ALA A 79 -0.92 17.82 -14.18
N ASP A 80 -0.55 16.57 -14.52
CA ASP A 80 -0.23 15.99 -15.86
C ASP A 80 1.07 16.55 -16.46
N GLU A 81 2.10 15.71 -16.65
CA GLU A 81 2.91 15.68 -17.89
C GLU A 81 4.10 14.71 -17.80
N GLY A 82 4.36 14.05 -18.94
CA GLY A 82 5.16 12.85 -19.08
C GLY A 82 6.69 13.00 -19.01
N GLU A 83 7.31 11.82 -18.95
CA GLU A 83 8.74 11.60 -19.11
C GLU A 83 9.09 11.59 -20.61
N THR A 84 10.17 12.29 -20.95
CA THR A 84 10.68 12.74 -22.26
C THR A 84 10.70 11.74 -23.42
#